data_AF-A0A2V6R9M7-F1
#
_entry.id   AF-A0A2V6R9M7-F1
#
_cell.length_a   1.000
_cell.length_b   1.000
_cell.length_c   1.000
_cell.angle_alpha   90.00
_cell.angle_beta   90.00
_cell.angle_gamma   90.00
#
_symmetry.space_group_name_H-M   'P 1'
#
loop_
_entity.id
_entity.type
_entity.pdbx_description
1 polymer ?
#
loop_
_entity_poly.entity_id
_entity_poly.type
_entity_poly.pdbx_seq_one_letter_code
_entity_poly.pdbx_strand_id
1 'polypeptide(L)'
;MTTTINDSSGPWREYIRAMDLTLAEANATAAVRAWRNAYAAALGTPGWRGLAAASLRIGAIPGCANASEALARETYWTALFRARQQGSLNGVLEAAEAFGTLGDRTMVAQCIRVAESLAALNADRYLRALREEAVP
;
A
#
# COMPACT_ATOMS: atom_id res chain seq x y z
N MET A 1 12.73 4.55 -23.55
CA MET A 1 11.44 4.91 -22.93
C MET A 1 11.52 4.57 -21.45
N THR A 2 11.74 5.56 -20.60
CA THR A 2 11.71 5.42 -19.14
C THR A 2 10.25 5.50 -18.68
N THR A 3 9.70 4.37 -18.24
CA THR A 3 8.39 4.33 -17.59
C THR A 3 8.51 5.08 -16.27
N THR A 4 8.19 6.37 -16.26
CA THR A 4 7.95 7.13 -15.04
C THR A 4 6.78 6.45 -14.34
N ILE A 5 7.07 5.71 -13.27
CA ILE A 5 6.06 5.19 -12.35
C ILE A 5 5.23 6.42 -11.94
N ASN A 6 3.99 6.49 -12.41
CA ASN A 6 3.09 7.61 -12.19
C ASN A 6 2.61 7.60 -10.73
N ASP A 7 3.51 7.92 -9.80
CA ASP A 7 3.24 7.95 -8.36
C ASP A 7 2.71 9.32 -7.89
N SER A 8 2.41 10.25 -8.80
CA SER A 8 2.59 11.68 -8.47
C SER A 8 1.39 12.63 -8.58
N SER A 9 0.23 12.30 -9.18
CA SER A 9 -0.83 13.33 -9.38
C SER A 9 -2.27 12.81 -9.25
N GLY A 10 -2.60 12.22 -8.09
CA GLY A 10 -3.98 11.87 -7.76
C GLY A 10 -4.68 12.92 -6.88
N PRO A 11 -6.02 13.01 -6.90
CA PRO A 11 -6.81 13.93 -6.08
C PRO A 11 -6.59 13.75 -4.55
N TRP A 12 -6.01 12.63 -4.14
CA TRP A 12 -5.64 12.34 -2.75
C TRP A 12 -4.52 13.24 -2.19
N ARG A 13 -3.67 13.85 -3.04
CA ARG A 13 -2.57 14.72 -2.58
C ARG A 13 -3.05 16.00 -1.89
N GLU A 14 -4.17 16.56 -2.35
CA GLU A 14 -4.76 17.76 -1.73
C GLU A 14 -5.24 17.46 -0.32
N TYR A 15 -5.82 16.28 -0.10
CA TYR A 15 -6.22 15.82 1.21
C TYR A 15 -5.02 15.54 2.13
N ILE A 16 -3.88 15.05 1.59
CA ILE A 16 -2.64 14.93 2.36
C ILE A 16 -2.08 16.30 2.74
N ARG A 17 -2.13 17.29 1.83
CA ARG A 17 -1.73 18.67 2.17
C ARG A 17 -2.64 19.27 3.25
N ALA A 18 -3.95 19.04 3.17
CA ALA A 18 -4.91 19.46 4.18
C ALA A 18 -4.63 18.78 5.54
N MET A 19 -4.27 17.49 5.54
CA MET A 19 -3.83 16.79 6.74
C MET A 19 -2.61 17.49 7.35
N ASP A 20 -1.59 17.81 6.56
CA ASP A 20 -0.37 18.47 7.04
C ASP A 20 -0.62 19.85 7.65
N LEU A 21 -1.52 20.63 7.05
CA LEU A 21 -1.99 21.90 7.61
C LEU A 21 -2.65 21.71 8.99
N THR A 22 -3.54 20.73 9.12
CA THR A 22 -4.20 20.44 10.40
C THR A 22 -3.25 19.85 11.45
N LEU A 23 -2.19 19.15 11.03
CA LEU A 23 -1.12 18.70 11.90
C LEU A 23 -0.32 19.88 12.46
N ALA A 24 -0.03 20.90 11.64
CA ALA A 24 0.64 22.13 12.09
C ALA A 24 -0.17 22.89 13.14
N GLU A 25 -1.50 22.75 13.12
CA GLU A 25 -2.43 23.33 14.10
C GLU A 25 -2.68 22.42 15.34
N ALA A 26 -1.95 21.31 15.47
CA ALA A 26 -2.14 20.29 16.51
C ALA A 26 -3.57 19.70 16.56
N ASN A 27 -4.30 19.74 15.44
CA ASN A 27 -5.66 19.24 15.35
C ASN A 27 -5.70 17.80 14.80
N ALA A 28 -5.42 16.84 15.67
CA ALA A 28 -5.36 15.41 15.34
C ALA A 28 -6.66 14.89 14.70
N THR A 29 -7.82 15.33 15.19
CA THR A 29 -9.13 14.91 14.67
C THR A 29 -9.34 15.35 13.23
N ALA A 30 -8.97 16.59 12.91
CA ALA A 30 -9.05 17.11 11.55
C ALA A 30 -8.02 16.43 10.62
N ALA A 31 -6.83 16.11 11.12
CA ALA A 31 -5.81 15.36 10.39
C ALA A 31 -6.29 13.95 10.02
N VAL A 32 -6.85 13.20 10.98
CA VAL A 32 -7.43 11.87 10.73
C VAL A 32 -8.58 11.94 9.71
N ARG A 33 -9.42 12.98 9.78
CA ARG A 33 -10.50 13.17 8.80
C ARG A 33 -9.96 13.46 7.40
N ALA A 34 -8.98 14.34 7.27
CA ALA A 34 -8.33 14.65 6.00
C ALA A 34 -7.65 13.40 5.41
N TRP A 35 -7.00 12.59 6.26
CA TRP A 35 -6.42 11.31 5.87
C TRP A 35 -7.47 10.32 5.33
N ARG A 36 -8.63 10.19 5.99
CA ARG A 36 -9.71 9.31 5.52
C ARG A 36 -10.27 9.74 4.16
N ASN A 37 -10.36 11.04 3.91
CA ASN A 37 -10.74 11.57 2.60
C ASN A 37 -9.68 11.27 1.54
N ALA A 38 -8.39 11.40 1.89
CA ALA A 38 -7.29 11.01 1.02
C ALA A 38 -7.35 9.52 0.67
N TYR A 39 -7.61 8.67 1.67
CA TYR A 39 -7.79 7.23 1.49
C TYR A 39 -8.95 6.91 0.56
N ALA A 40 -10.13 7.50 0.77
CA ALA A 40 -11.29 7.32 -0.11
C ALA A 40 -11.01 7.75 -1.55
N ALA A 41 -10.34 8.88 -1.76
CA ALA A 41 -9.96 9.38 -3.08
C ALA A 41 -8.91 8.50 -3.79
N ALA A 42 -8.05 7.82 -3.03
CA ALA A 42 -7.05 6.92 -3.58
C ALA A 42 -7.59 5.52 -3.89
N LEU A 43 -8.80 5.14 -3.41
CA LEU A 43 -9.37 3.82 -3.71
C LEU A 43 -9.50 3.55 -5.22
N GLY A 44 -9.49 4.56 -6.08
CA GLY A 44 -9.50 4.42 -7.55
C GLY A 44 -8.16 4.63 -8.28
N THR A 45 -7.03 4.90 -7.61
CA THR A 45 -5.75 5.23 -8.26
C THR A 45 -4.54 4.52 -7.63
N PRO A 46 -3.45 4.26 -8.37
CA PRO A 46 -2.17 3.90 -7.79
C PRO A 46 -1.62 5.05 -6.91
N GLY A 47 -0.98 4.75 -5.77
CA GLY A 47 -0.41 5.78 -4.88
C GLY A 47 -0.57 5.58 -3.37
N TRP A 48 -0.87 4.36 -2.91
CA TRP A 48 -1.16 4.04 -1.50
C TRP A 48 0.03 4.27 -0.53
N ARG A 49 1.27 4.25 -1.02
CA ARG A 49 2.47 4.47 -0.19
C ARG A 49 2.48 5.86 0.44
N GLY A 50 2.06 6.88 -0.30
CA GLY A 50 1.96 8.25 0.20
C GLY A 50 0.92 8.41 1.33
N LEU A 51 -0.15 7.60 1.31
CA LEU A 51 -1.18 7.62 2.35
C LEU A 51 -0.70 7.00 3.66
N ALA A 52 0.07 5.92 3.59
CA ALA A 52 0.58 5.29 4.81
C ALA A 52 1.74 6.08 5.44
N ALA A 53 2.61 6.68 4.63
CA ALA A 53 3.58 7.66 5.13
C ALA A 53 2.88 8.87 5.78
N ALA A 54 1.70 9.23 5.29
CA ALA A 54 0.86 10.26 5.89
C ALA A 54 0.25 9.82 7.24
N SER A 55 -0.24 8.59 7.38
CA SER A 55 -0.75 8.12 8.68
C SER A 55 0.35 8.10 9.74
N LEU A 56 1.60 7.76 9.40
CA LEU A 56 2.73 7.83 10.34
C LEU A 56 2.98 9.23 10.91
N ARG A 57 2.72 10.29 10.13
CA ARG A 57 2.87 11.68 10.60
C ARG A 57 1.84 12.07 11.67
N ILE A 58 0.66 11.42 11.68
CA ILE A 58 -0.33 11.58 12.77
C ILE A 58 0.25 11.05 14.10
N GLY A 59 1.12 10.04 14.04
CA GLY A 59 1.72 9.41 15.22
C GLY A 59 2.78 10.27 15.91
N ALA A 60 3.26 11.32 15.25
CA ALA A 60 4.18 12.30 15.82
C ALA A 60 3.49 13.24 16.84
N ILE A 61 2.14 13.26 16.90
CA ILE A 61 1.40 13.98 17.93
C ILE A 61 1.40 13.16 19.23
N PRO A 62 1.73 13.76 20.39
CA PRO A 62 1.63 13.08 21.68
C PRO A 62 0.25 12.45 21.89
N GLY A 63 0.21 11.15 22.20
CA GLY A 63 -1.03 10.39 22.43
C GLY A 63 -1.68 9.79 21.18
N CYS A 64 -1.17 10.03 19.97
CA CYS A 64 -1.77 9.54 18.72
C CYS A 64 -1.04 8.37 18.04
N ALA A 65 0.07 7.87 18.62
CA ALA A 65 0.90 6.81 18.04
C ALA A 65 0.09 5.54 17.66
N ASN A 66 -0.77 5.06 18.56
CA ASN A 66 -1.56 3.85 18.31
C ASN A 66 -2.58 4.04 17.18
N ALA A 67 -3.20 5.22 17.09
CA ALA A 67 -4.16 5.53 16.03
C ALA A 67 -3.46 5.62 14.67
N SER A 68 -2.28 6.24 14.64
CA SER A 68 -1.43 6.33 13.46
C SER A 68 -1.00 4.96 12.93
N GLU A 69 -0.55 4.06 13.81
CA GLU A 69 -0.15 2.70 13.45
C GLU A 69 -1.34 1.90 12.90
N ALA A 70 -2.52 2.01 13.52
CA ALA A 70 -3.73 1.34 13.06
C ALA A 70 -4.13 1.79 11.64
N LEU A 71 -4.07 3.09 11.35
CA LEU A 71 -4.39 3.65 10.03
C LEU A 71 -3.37 3.22 8.96
N ALA A 72 -2.07 3.19 9.31
CA ALA A 72 -1.03 2.68 8.42
C ALA A 72 -1.26 1.19 8.09
N ARG A 73 -1.51 0.38 9.12
CA ARG A 73 -1.79 -1.05 8.99
C ARG A 73 -3.02 -1.30 8.09
N GLU A 74 -4.12 -0.57 8.29
CA GLU A 74 -5.34 -0.67 7.46
C GLU A 74 -5.05 -0.41 5.96
N THR A 75 -4.23 0.60 5.67
CA THR A 75 -3.86 0.94 4.29
C THR A 75 -3.07 -0.18 3.63
N TYR A 76 -2.10 -0.75 4.35
CA TYR A 76 -1.27 -1.84 3.85
C TYR A 76 -2.04 -3.13 3.64
N TRP A 77 -3.02 -3.42 4.49
CA TRP A 77 -3.93 -4.55 4.29
C TRP A 77 -4.72 -4.45 2.98
N THR A 78 -5.25 -3.26 2.68
CA THR A 78 -6.00 -3.04 1.45
C THR A 78 -5.10 -3.15 0.22
N ALA A 79 -3.87 -2.63 0.29
CA ALA A 79 -2.88 -2.78 -0.77
C ALA A 79 -2.53 -4.25 -1.04
N LEU A 80 -2.27 -5.02 0.03
CA LEU A 80 -2.00 -6.46 -0.07
C LEU A 80 -3.17 -7.22 -0.70
N PHE A 81 -4.39 -6.96 -0.25
CA PHE A 81 -5.59 -7.63 -0.76
C PHE A 81 -5.80 -7.35 -2.27
N ARG A 82 -5.57 -6.11 -2.71
CA ARG A 82 -5.63 -5.73 -4.13
C ARG A 82 -4.52 -6.39 -4.95
N ALA A 83 -3.28 -6.34 -4.48
CA ALA A 83 -2.15 -6.96 -5.17
C ALA A 83 -2.36 -8.46 -5.35
N ARG A 84 -2.87 -9.14 -4.31
CA ARG A 84 -3.23 -10.56 -4.38
C ARG A 84 -4.33 -10.84 -5.39
N GLN A 85 -5.43 -10.06 -5.40
CA GLN A 85 -6.51 -10.22 -6.38
C GLN A 85 -6.04 -10.01 -7.82
N GLN A 86 -5.10 -9.09 -8.03
CA GLN A 86 -4.52 -8.80 -9.34
C GLN A 86 -3.44 -9.82 -9.76
N GLY A 87 -3.05 -10.74 -8.87
CA GLY A 87 -1.91 -11.64 -9.09
C GLY A 87 -0.57 -10.90 -9.22
N SER A 88 -0.47 -9.70 -8.66
CA SER A 88 0.71 -8.83 -8.79
C SER A 88 1.76 -9.20 -7.76
N LEU A 89 2.77 -9.97 -8.19
CA LEU A 89 3.92 -10.35 -7.35
C LEU A 89 4.64 -9.10 -6.80
N ASN A 90 4.90 -8.12 -7.67
CA ASN A 90 5.56 -6.87 -7.28
C ASN A 90 4.72 -6.11 -6.23
N GLY A 91 3.39 -6.01 -6.43
CA GLY A 91 2.52 -5.35 -5.47
C GLY A 91 2.47 -6.03 -4.09
N VAL A 92 2.62 -7.36 -4.03
CA VAL A 92 2.70 -8.11 -2.77
C VAL A 92 4.03 -7.86 -2.05
N LEU A 93 5.15 -7.80 -2.78
CA LEU A 93 6.47 -7.49 -2.21
C LEU A 93 6.56 -6.04 -1.72
N GLU A 94 5.98 -5.11 -2.46
CA GLU A 94 5.86 -3.72 -2.01
C GLU A 94 5.04 -3.59 -0.72
N ALA A 95 3.96 -4.38 -0.57
CA ALA A 95 3.21 -4.46 0.69
C ALA A 95 4.04 -5.07 1.83
N ALA A 96 4.90 -6.06 1.55
CA ALA A 96 5.79 -6.65 2.54
C ALA A 96 6.79 -5.62 3.09
N GLU A 97 7.44 -4.87 2.20
CA GLU A 97 8.37 -3.79 2.59
C GLU A 97 7.67 -2.76 3.46
N ALA A 98 6.45 -2.39 3.09
CA ALA A 98 5.61 -1.47 3.84
C ALA A 98 5.28 -1.97 5.26
N PHE A 99 4.86 -3.22 5.44
CA PHE A 99 4.70 -3.80 6.78
C PHE A 99 6.01 -3.87 7.57
N GLY A 100 7.14 -4.07 6.88
CA GLY A 100 8.48 -4.01 7.46
C GLY A 100 8.80 -2.65 8.09
N THR A 101 8.38 -1.54 7.46
CA THR A 101 8.56 -0.19 8.03
C THR A 101 7.78 0.04 9.34
N LEU A 102 6.72 -0.73 9.59
CA LEU A 102 5.96 -0.72 10.86
C LEU A 102 6.53 -1.69 11.90
N GLY A 103 7.52 -2.51 11.53
CA GLY A 103 8.00 -3.62 12.37
C GLY A 103 7.03 -4.80 12.46
N ASP A 104 6.00 -4.87 11.61
CA ASP A 104 5.00 -5.95 11.59
C ASP A 104 5.55 -7.21 10.89
N ARG A 105 6.48 -7.88 11.58
CA ARG A 105 7.20 -9.07 11.07
C ARG A 105 6.25 -10.22 10.71
N THR A 106 5.13 -10.35 11.43
CA THR A 106 4.10 -11.34 11.13
C THR A 106 3.52 -11.11 9.74
N MET A 107 3.19 -9.86 9.41
CA MET A 107 2.66 -9.54 8.10
C MET A 107 3.68 -9.57 6.98
N VAL A 108 4.94 -9.19 7.25
CA VAL A 108 6.03 -9.41 6.29
C VAL A 108 6.07 -10.88 5.87
N ALA A 109 6.08 -11.81 6.83
CA ALA A 109 6.13 -13.25 6.53
C ALA A 109 4.89 -13.76 5.76
N GLN A 110 3.70 -13.21 6.04
CA GLN A 110 2.49 -13.53 5.26
C GLN A 110 2.60 -13.05 3.81
N CYS A 111 3.09 -11.83 3.58
CA CYS A 111 3.30 -11.31 2.24
C CYS A 111 4.29 -12.17 1.45
N ILE A 112 5.39 -12.62 2.07
CA ILE A 112 6.35 -13.52 1.42
C ILE A 112 5.70 -14.84 0.99
N ARG A 113 4.89 -15.48 1.85
CA ARG A 113 4.15 -16.70 1.47
C ARG A 113 3.20 -16.50 0.28
N VAL A 114 2.52 -15.35 0.24
CA VAL A 114 1.64 -15.00 -0.89
C VAL A 114 2.48 -14.79 -2.16
N ALA A 115 3.63 -14.12 -2.06
CA ALA A 115 4.54 -13.89 -3.18
C ALA A 115 5.07 -15.21 -3.76
N GLU A 116 5.49 -16.15 -2.90
CA GLU A 116 5.93 -17.49 -3.30
C GLU A 116 4.82 -18.25 -4.04
N SER A 117 3.58 -18.21 -3.52
CA SER A 117 2.43 -18.84 -4.18
C SER A 117 2.14 -18.25 -5.56
N LEU A 118 2.22 -16.93 -5.71
CA LEU A 118 2.04 -16.26 -7.00
C LEU A 118 3.16 -16.60 -7.99
N ALA A 119 4.42 -16.67 -7.52
CA ALA A 119 5.56 -17.04 -8.35
C ALA A 119 5.43 -18.47 -8.89
N ALA A 120 5.02 -19.43 -8.05
CA ALA A 120 4.75 -20.80 -8.47
C ALA A 120 3.65 -20.88 -9.53
N LEU A 121 2.51 -20.22 -9.30
CA LEU A 121 1.41 -20.19 -10.27
C LEU A 121 1.81 -19.60 -11.62
N ASN A 122 2.65 -18.56 -11.63
CA ASN A 122 3.14 -17.95 -12.86
C ASN A 122 4.11 -18.88 -13.60
N ALA A 123 4.99 -19.58 -12.88
CA ALA A 123 5.88 -20.58 -13.47
C ALA A 123 5.09 -21.73 -14.11
N ASP A 124 4.07 -22.26 -13.44
CA ASP A 124 3.22 -23.33 -13.97
C ASP A 124 2.49 -22.91 -15.26
N ARG A 125 1.97 -21.68 -15.31
CA ARG A 125 1.34 -21.13 -16.52
C ARG A 125 2.31 -21.02 -17.68
N TYR A 126 3.52 -20.54 -17.41
CA TYR A 126 4.56 -20.42 -18.43
C TYR A 126 4.95 -21.79 -19.00
N LEU A 127 5.14 -22.79 -18.13
CA LEU A 127 5.45 -24.16 -18.55
C LEU A 127 4.33 -24.80 -19.37
N ARG A 128 3.06 -24.50 -19.08
CA ARG A 128 1.93 -24.97 -19.88
C ARG A 128 1.90 -24.33 -21.27
N ALA A 129 2.10 -23.02 -21.35
CA ALA A 129 2.13 -22.30 -22.64
C ALA A 129 3.24 -22.86 -23.56
N LEU A 130 4.44 -23.09 -23.02
CA LEU A 130 5.53 -23.71 -23.78
C LEU A 130 5.20 -25.13 -24.26
N ARG A 131 4.45 -25.90 -23.48
CA ARG A 131 4.04 -27.25 -23.87
C ARG A 131 2.99 -27.22 -24.98
N GLU A 132 2.07 -26.27 -24.95
CA GLU A 132 1.03 -26.10 -25.97
C GLU A 132 1.61 -25.60 -27.30
N GLU A 133 2.60 -24.71 -27.27
CA GLU A 133 3.34 -24.27 -28.47
C GLU A 133 4.23 -25.37 -29.08
N ALA A 134 4.62 -26.36 -28.29
CA ALA A 134 5.47 -27.47 -28.72
C ALA A 134 4.70 -28.68 -29.29
N VAL A 135 3.35 -28.62 -29.36
CA VAL A 135 2.53 -29.66 -30.00
C VAL A 135 2.21 -29.22 -31.44
N PRO A 136 2.80 -29.86 -32.47
CA PRO A 136 2.49 -29.59 -33.88
C PRO A 136 1.14 -30.16 -34.32
#